data_AF-A0A952NYJ3-F1
#
_entry.id   AF-A0A952NYJ3-F1
#
_cell.length_a   1.000
_cell.length_b   1.000
_cell.length_c   1.000
_cell.angle_alpha   90.00
_cell.angle_beta   90.00
_cell.angle_gamma   90.00
#
_symmetry.space_group_name_H-M   'P 1'
#
loop_
_entity.id
_entity.type
_entity.pdbx_description
1 polymer ?
#
loop_
_entity_poly.entity_id
_entity_poly.type
_entity_poly.pdbx_seq_one_letter_code
_entity_poly.pdbx_strand_id
1 'polypeptide(L)'
;MSSSRFILSLVILLQAQGAWARTVPPQVANAGRAQYGDQRGPFRDEDLQSEEMPEEPRDYAELNAGLPMQIDQGLGLKRDRNYIILLKKNPQYVFDFRTADRLRRSLMTMNTSDMDIGHAMVAWQCRNARGGMDSGATGQTGEQQNQGMQMLRSGWGLSTFMSSFRDGYLNTPEEAEEVIEEASQANRLRFIAFEVSSAECQKMLGWLKTYIKHPKEPQRHFGLNLRPDRFEGGGCGSFAVTMVEQSGLLPKGVTDNVWRTLNVPTHLLGVGSKVPPYTDYYKKIPYNQNVFGGSIMSDYWSCRPGWAPCHKLRVADPEMIIHLMTSYEKAAAQLIGRTNVMFGEAGMSLKSKERRVSFIEDTMERFQNTATQLIDSRYDRQTLVMEQTAFDDLKRRLSQGSKLRHGRLVNVDGLIVEKAR
;
A
#
# COMPACT_ATOMS: atom_id res chain seq x y z
N MET A 1 -14.47 7.47 6.57
CA MET A 1 -14.57 6.13 7.20
C MET A 1 -13.54 5.20 6.53
N SER A 2 -12.50 4.81 7.27
CA SER A 2 -11.21 4.30 6.75
C SER A 2 -11.21 2.84 6.28
N SER A 3 -10.44 2.57 5.21
CA SER A 3 -10.11 1.30 4.51
C SER A 3 -9.37 0.24 5.36
N SER A 4 -9.53 0.30 6.69
CA SER A 4 -8.77 -0.48 7.69
C SER A 4 -9.59 -1.61 8.33
N ARG A 5 -10.39 -2.36 7.58
CA ARG A 5 -11.25 -3.43 8.14
C ARG A 5 -11.09 -4.84 7.52
N PHE A 6 -10.21 -4.98 6.53
CA PHE A 6 -9.93 -6.21 5.77
C PHE A 6 -9.36 -7.43 6.54
N ILE A 7 -8.67 -7.28 7.68
CA ILE A 7 -8.16 -8.41 8.51
C ILE A 7 -8.56 -8.32 10.00
N LEU A 8 -9.25 -7.25 10.38
CA LEU A 8 -9.92 -7.09 11.68
C LEU A 8 -10.83 -8.28 12.02
N SER A 9 -11.55 -8.75 11.00
CA SER A 9 -12.53 -9.82 11.12
C SER A 9 -11.97 -11.22 10.85
N LEU A 10 -10.70 -11.31 10.41
CA LEU A 10 -10.01 -12.57 10.15
C LEU A 10 -9.84 -13.30 11.48
N VAL A 11 -9.36 -12.62 12.53
CA VAL A 11 -8.93 -13.29 13.78
C VAL A 11 -9.98 -13.32 14.90
N ILE A 12 -11.01 -12.48 14.87
CA ILE A 12 -12.12 -12.56 15.86
C ILE A 12 -12.84 -13.93 15.75
N LEU A 13 -12.91 -14.52 14.55
CA LEU A 13 -13.35 -15.91 14.37
C LEU A 13 -12.22 -16.93 14.66
N LEU A 14 -10.95 -16.57 14.45
CA LEU A 14 -9.80 -17.47 14.65
C LEU A 14 -9.45 -17.72 16.12
N GLN A 15 -9.60 -16.73 17.01
CA GLN A 15 -9.38 -16.96 18.45
C GLN A 15 -10.57 -17.66 19.12
N ALA A 16 -11.79 -17.45 18.62
CA ALA A 16 -12.95 -18.21 19.07
C ALA A 16 -12.85 -19.71 18.70
N GLN A 17 -12.23 -20.05 17.57
CA GLN A 17 -11.99 -21.44 17.15
C GLN A 17 -10.70 -22.04 17.73
N GLY A 18 -9.66 -21.23 17.96
CA GLY A 18 -8.41 -21.68 18.61
C GLY A 18 -8.57 -22.07 20.08
N ALA A 19 -9.57 -21.52 20.79
CA ALA A 19 -9.94 -21.94 22.14
C ALA A 19 -10.54 -23.36 22.19
N TRP A 20 -11.21 -23.80 21.12
CA TRP A 20 -11.75 -25.17 20.99
C TRP A 20 -10.70 -26.20 20.56
N ALA A 21 -9.63 -25.78 19.87
CA ALA A 21 -8.57 -26.68 19.39
C ALA A 21 -7.59 -27.13 20.50
N ARG A 22 -7.59 -26.47 21.68
CA ARG A 22 -6.70 -26.84 22.81
C ARG A 22 -7.19 -28.04 23.63
N THR A 23 -8.38 -28.57 23.36
CA THR A 23 -8.96 -29.70 24.10
C THR A 23 -8.95 -31.03 23.34
N VAL A 24 -8.34 -31.11 22.15
CA VAL A 24 -8.29 -32.34 21.35
C VAL A 24 -6.85 -32.85 21.24
N PRO A 25 -6.53 -34.08 21.72
CA PRO A 25 -5.17 -34.62 21.67
C PRO A 25 -4.68 -34.85 20.23
N PRO A 26 -3.36 -34.79 19.99
CA PRO A 26 -2.76 -35.02 18.67
C PRO A 26 -2.67 -36.53 18.37
N GLN A 27 -3.81 -37.17 18.13
CA GLN A 27 -3.86 -38.54 17.62
C GLN A 27 -5.00 -38.72 16.61
N VAL A 28 -5.01 -37.94 15.54
CA VAL A 28 -5.69 -38.33 14.29
C VAL A 28 -4.88 -37.81 13.09
N ALA A 29 -3.62 -38.25 12.97
CA ALA A 29 -2.79 -37.96 11.80
C ALA A 29 -2.88 -39.03 10.70
N ASN A 30 -3.75 -40.05 10.83
CA ASN A 30 -3.82 -41.16 9.86
C ASN A 30 -5.20 -41.86 9.73
N ALA A 31 -6.31 -41.21 10.10
CA ALA A 31 -7.64 -41.77 9.86
C ALA A 31 -8.54 -40.72 9.22
N GLY A 32 -8.88 -40.92 7.94
CA GLY A 32 -9.86 -40.07 7.26
C GLY A 32 -9.49 -39.71 5.83
N ARG A 33 -9.25 -40.71 4.99
CA ARG A 33 -9.55 -40.61 3.56
C ARG A 33 -11.07 -40.52 3.43
N ALA A 34 -11.67 -39.44 3.90
CA ALA A 34 -13.08 -39.18 3.73
C ALA A 34 -13.28 -38.89 2.24
N GLN A 35 -14.03 -39.76 1.57
CA GLN A 35 -14.63 -39.45 0.29
C GLN A 35 -15.51 -38.21 0.50
N TYR A 36 -14.96 -37.03 0.19
CA TYR A 36 -15.72 -35.80 0.16
C TYR A 36 -16.64 -35.86 -1.05
N GLY A 37 -17.92 -36.10 -0.76
CA GLY A 37 -18.98 -36.19 -1.75
C GLY A 37 -19.07 -34.90 -2.56
N ASP A 38 -19.03 -35.10 -3.87
CA ASP A 38 -19.44 -34.14 -4.89
C ASP A 38 -20.89 -33.69 -4.63
N GLN A 39 -21.09 -32.47 -4.14
CA GLN A 39 -22.34 -31.72 -4.26
C GLN A 39 -22.10 -30.21 -4.21
N ARG A 40 -21.81 -29.63 -5.38
CA ARG A 40 -22.43 -28.42 -5.95
C ARG A 40 -21.59 -27.97 -7.15
N GLY A 41 -22.22 -27.95 -8.32
CA GLY A 41 -21.62 -27.44 -9.55
C GLY A 41 -21.26 -25.95 -9.46
N PRO A 42 -20.56 -25.40 -10.47
CA PRO A 42 -20.10 -24.01 -10.46
C PRO A 42 -21.27 -23.04 -10.25
N PHE A 43 -21.05 -22.06 -9.37
CA PHE A 43 -21.96 -20.94 -9.09
C PHE A 43 -22.53 -20.34 -10.39
N ARG A 44 -23.83 -20.08 -10.43
CA ARG A 44 -24.47 -19.31 -11.52
C ARG A 44 -24.31 -17.83 -11.20
N ASP A 45 -24.01 -17.02 -12.21
CA ASP A 45 -23.84 -15.56 -12.07
C ASP A 45 -25.12 -14.84 -11.57
N GLU A 46 -26.24 -15.54 -11.46
CA GLU A 46 -27.58 -15.07 -11.04
C GLU A 46 -27.72 -14.83 -9.52
N ASP A 47 -26.75 -15.26 -8.68
CA ASP A 47 -26.79 -15.11 -7.22
C ASP A 47 -26.20 -13.78 -6.69
N LEU A 48 -25.85 -12.84 -7.58
CA LEU A 48 -25.35 -11.51 -7.21
C LEU A 48 -26.51 -10.62 -6.77
N GLN A 49 -26.71 -10.47 -5.45
CA GLN A 49 -27.68 -9.52 -4.89
C GLN A 49 -27.32 -8.09 -5.35
N SER A 50 -28.29 -7.41 -5.96
CA SER A 50 -28.20 -6.03 -6.41
C SER A 50 -28.30 -5.09 -5.20
N GLU A 51 -27.16 -4.82 -4.58
CA GLU A 51 -27.01 -3.58 -3.81
C GLU A 51 -26.80 -2.41 -4.79
N GLU A 52 -26.79 -1.18 -4.31
CA GLU A 52 -26.52 0.02 -5.11
C GLU A 52 -25.01 0.27 -5.16
N MET A 53 -24.46 0.62 -6.34
CA MET A 53 -23.01 0.81 -6.46
C MET A 53 -22.59 1.98 -5.59
N PRO A 54 -21.58 1.80 -4.72
CA PRO A 54 -21.43 2.70 -3.59
C PRO A 54 -20.95 4.11 -3.94
N GLU A 55 -20.17 4.31 -5.01
CA GLU A 55 -19.73 5.64 -5.45
C GLU A 55 -19.54 5.77 -6.97
N GLU A 56 -19.88 6.94 -7.51
CA GLU A 56 -19.57 7.29 -8.90
C GLU A 56 -18.08 7.62 -9.09
N PRO A 57 -17.48 7.31 -10.25
CA PRO A 57 -16.12 7.68 -10.58
C PRO A 57 -15.91 9.18 -10.46
N ARG A 58 -14.90 9.55 -9.65
CA ARG A 58 -14.47 10.94 -9.49
C ARG A 58 -13.88 11.48 -10.78
N ASP A 59 -14.25 12.70 -11.13
CA ASP A 59 -13.61 13.41 -12.23
C ASP A 59 -12.28 14.07 -11.81
N TYR A 60 -11.52 14.56 -12.79
CA TYR A 60 -10.24 15.21 -12.48
C TYR A 60 -10.41 16.53 -11.72
N ALA A 61 -11.52 17.25 -11.87
CA ALA A 61 -11.74 18.52 -11.18
C ALA A 61 -11.92 18.29 -9.68
N GLU A 62 -12.63 17.23 -9.28
CA GLU A 62 -12.75 16.81 -7.88
C GLU A 62 -11.38 16.48 -7.27
N LEU A 63 -10.54 15.74 -7.99
CA LEU A 63 -9.20 15.39 -7.49
C LEU A 63 -8.21 16.57 -7.48
N ASN A 64 -8.50 17.62 -8.26
CA ASN A 64 -7.67 18.81 -8.42
C ASN A 64 -8.27 20.03 -7.67
N ALA A 65 -8.88 19.78 -6.51
CA ALA A 65 -9.57 20.77 -5.70
C ALA A 65 -8.67 21.49 -4.67
N GLY A 66 -7.36 21.22 -4.66
CA GLY A 66 -6.43 21.79 -3.69
C GLY A 66 -5.49 20.76 -3.09
N LEU A 67 -4.37 21.22 -2.53
CA LEU A 67 -3.55 20.35 -1.68
C LEU A 67 -4.25 20.11 -0.33
N PRO A 68 -4.10 18.92 0.27
CA PRO A 68 -4.45 18.71 1.67
C PRO A 68 -3.78 19.78 2.55
N MET A 69 -4.52 20.34 3.51
CA MET A 69 -4.09 21.48 4.32
C MET A 69 -2.79 21.20 5.07
N GLN A 70 -2.62 20.01 5.64
CA GLN A 70 -1.39 19.60 6.31
C GLN A 70 -0.18 19.57 5.37
N ILE A 71 -0.39 19.34 4.08
CA ILE A 71 0.67 19.36 3.08
C ILE A 71 0.96 20.80 2.62
N ASP A 72 -0.08 21.56 2.29
CA ASP A 72 0.05 22.95 1.83
C ASP A 72 0.74 23.84 2.89
N GLN A 73 0.30 23.73 4.15
CA GLN A 73 0.80 24.56 5.24
C GLN A 73 2.01 23.94 5.95
N GLY A 74 2.05 22.60 6.07
CA GLY A 74 3.04 21.92 6.89
C GLY A 74 4.41 21.78 6.23
N LEU A 75 4.49 21.67 4.90
CA LEU A 75 5.74 21.44 4.19
C LEU A 75 6.47 22.70 3.73
N GLY A 76 5.83 23.88 3.82
CA GLY A 76 6.43 25.14 3.38
C GLY A 76 6.84 25.15 1.90
N LEU A 77 6.04 24.49 1.04
CA LEU A 77 6.32 24.38 -0.38
C LEU A 77 6.27 25.75 -1.05
N LYS A 78 7.20 26.01 -1.99
CA LYS A 78 7.17 27.26 -2.75
C LYS A 78 6.03 27.24 -3.75
N ARG A 79 5.11 28.20 -3.65
CA ARG A 79 3.88 28.26 -4.48
C ARG A 79 4.13 28.38 -5.99
N ASP A 80 5.32 28.82 -6.40
CA ASP A 80 5.70 29.00 -7.81
C ASP A 80 6.39 27.78 -8.43
N ARG A 81 6.57 26.69 -7.67
CA ARG A 81 7.32 25.49 -8.06
C ARG A 81 6.41 24.29 -8.27
N ASN A 82 6.93 23.30 -9.00
CA ASN A 82 6.22 22.05 -9.22
C ASN A 82 6.67 21.00 -8.21
N TYR A 83 5.71 20.30 -7.60
CA TYR A 83 5.95 19.22 -6.65
C TYR A 83 5.11 18.00 -6.98
N ILE A 84 5.73 16.83 -6.81
CA ILE A 84 5.06 15.53 -6.68
C ILE A 84 5.40 15.00 -5.30
N ILE A 85 4.40 14.56 -4.55
CA ILE A 85 4.57 14.15 -3.15
C ILE A 85 4.01 12.74 -3.00
N LEU A 86 4.89 11.78 -2.72
CA LEU A 86 4.48 10.43 -2.36
C LEU A 86 4.17 10.39 -0.87
N LEU A 87 2.96 9.97 -0.50
CA LEU A 87 2.44 9.93 0.86
C LEU A 87 2.15 8.47 1.24
N LYS A 88 2.51 8.09 2.48
CA LYS A 88 2.16 6.79 3.05
C LYS A 88 1.72 6.98 4.50
N LYS A 89 0.49 6.60 4.80
CA LYS A 89 0.10 6.16 6.14
C LYS A 89 0.68 4.76 6.33
N ASN A 90 1.68 4.62 7.18
CA ASN A 90 2.28 3.34 7.49
C ASN A 90 1.27 2.43 8.20
N PRO A 91 1.30 1.12 7.91
CA PRO A 91 0.45 0.18 8.60
C PRO A 91 0.81 0.15 10.09
N GLN A 92 -0.14 -0.28 10.91
CA GLN A 92 0.14 -0.61 12.32
C GLN A 92 0.95 -1.90 12.43
N TYR A 93 0.81 -2.81 11.46
CA TYR A 93 1.47 -4.11 11.40
C TYR A 93 2.07 -4.32 10.01
N VAL A 94 3.33 -4.72 9.96
CA VAL A 94 4.05 -4.96 8.70
C VAL A 94 3.91 -6.41 8.27
N PHE A 95 3.66 -6.63 6.97
CA PHE A 95 3.54 -7.97 6.40
C PHE A 95 4.78 -8.41 5.63
N ASP A 96 5.32 -9.59 5.95
CA ASP A 96 6.47 -10.13 5.23
C ASP A 96 6.05 -10.94 3.99
N PHE A 97 5.85 -10.25 2.87
CA PHE A 97 5.50 -10.86 1.58
C PHE A 97 6.68 -11.56 0.87
N ARG A 98 7.87 -11.70 1.47
CA ARG A 98 9.02 -12.37 0.80
C ARG A 98 8.76 -13.83 0.48
N THR A 99 7.96 -14.50 1.31
CA THR A 99 7.49 -15.88 1.06
C THR A 99 6.09 -16.02 1.61
N ALA A 100 5.30 -16.94 1.05
CA ALA A 100 3.94 -17.20 1.53
C ALA A 100 3.90 -17.56 3.02
N ASP A 101 4.88 -18.32 3.50
CA ASP A 101 4.95 -18.77 4.89
C ASP A 101 5.37 -17.65 5.87
N ARG A 102 6.14 -16.67 5.38
CA ARG A 102 6.46 -15.44 6.12
C ARG A 102 5.22 -14.55 6.23
N LEU A 103 4.48 -14.39 5.14
CA LEU A 103 3.22 -13.63 5.12
C LEU A 103 2.23 -14.22 6.13
N ARG A 104 2.06 -15.55 6.12
CA ARG A 104 1.25 -16.24 7.13
C ARG A 104 1.68 -15.89 8.54
N ARG A 105 2.98 -15.98 8.86
CA ARG A 105 3.49 -15.66 10.21
C ARG A 105 3.22 -14.21 10.60
N SER A 106 3.39 -13.25 9.69
CA SER A 106 3.02 -11.85 9.95
C SER A 106 1.53 -11.69 10.24
N LEU A 107 0.66 -12.37 9.49
CA LEU A 107 -0.79 -12.36 9.74
C LEU A 107 -1.15 -12.95 11.12
N MET A 108 -0.40 -13.95 11.60
CA MET A 108 -0.61 -14.55 12.92
C MET A 108 -0.22 -13.64 14.09
N THR A 109 0.67 -12.66 13.88
CA THR A 109 1.17 -11.78 14.95
C THR A 109 0.26 -10.59 15.27
N MET A 110 -0.83 -10.42 14.51
CA MET A 110 -1.69 -9.26 14.64
C MET A 110 -2.69 -9.39 15.79
N ASN A 111 -2.91 -8.28 16.53
CA ASN A 111 -4.09 -8.13 17.38
C ASN A 111 -5.18 -7.39 16.59
N THR A 112 -6.41 -7.90 16.63
CA THR A 112 -7.36 -7.73 15.52
C THR A 112 -8.55 -6.87 15.83
N SER A 113 -8.50 -6.10 16.91
CA SER A 113 -9.51 -5.09 17.21
C SER A 113 -9.29 -3.77 16.48
N ASP A 114 -8.08 -3.51 15.93
CA ASP A 114 -7.75 -2.34 15.10
C ASP A 114 -6.65 -2.70 14.08
N MET A 115 -7.04 -2.91 12.82
CA MET A 115 -6.16 -3.48 11.80
C MET A 115 -6.03 -2.49 10.65
N ASP A 116 -4.92 -1.78 10.63
CA ASP A 116 -4.66 -0.73 9.65
C ASP A 116 -3.48 -1.15 8.78
N ILE A 117 -3.76 -1.51 7.52
CA ILE A 117 -2.76 -1.89 6.51
C ILE A 117 -2.09 -0.67 5.86
N GLY A 118 -2.45 0.52 6.34
CA GLY A 118 -1.98 1.80 5.85
C GLY A 118 -2.57 2.16 4.49
N HIS A 119 -2.21 3.35 4.02
CA HIS A 119 -2.72 3.90 2.76
C HIS A 119 -1.65 4.68 2.04
N ALA A 120 -1.51 4.48 0.73
CA ALA A 120 -0.55 5.19 -0.09
C ALA A 120 -1.28 6.15 -1.04
N MET A 121 -0.78 7.37 -1.14
CA MET A 121 -1.40 8.47 -1.90
C MET A 121 -0.31 9.26 -2.63
N VAL A 122 -0.73 10.04 -3.61
CA VAL A 122 0.12 11.01 -4.31
C VAL A 122 -0.56 12.37 -4.26
N ALA A 123 0.17 13.39 -3.81
CA ALA A 123 -0.24 14.78 -3.90
C ALA A 123 0.63 15.54 -4.92
N TRP A 124 0.09 16.61 -5.46
CA TRP A 124 0.78 17.40 -6.49
C TRP A 124 0.49 18.89 -6.37
N GLN A 125 1.46 19.65 -6.87
CA GLN A 125 1.33 21.05 -7.19
C GLN A 125 2.04 21.26 -8.53
N CYS A 126 1.32 21.44 -9.63
CA CYS A 126 1.88 21.50 -10.97
C CYS A 126 1.45 22.78 -11.68
N ARG A 127 2.38 23.50 -12.29
CA ARG A 127 2.06 24.62 -13.17
C ARG A 127 1.33 24.10 -14.41
N ASN A 128 0.15 24.64 -14.68
CA ASN A 128 -0.66 24.28 -15.83
C ASN A 128 -0.34 25.13 -17.07
N ALA A 129 -0.87 24.73 -18.23
CA ALA A 129 -0.61 25.40 -19.50
C ALA A 129 -1.10 26.86 -19.55
N ARG A 130 -2.02 27.25 -18.66
CA ARG A 130 -2.55 28.62 -18.54
C ARG A 130 -1.72 29.48 -17.57
N GLY A 131 -0.63 28.94 -17.03
CA GLY A 131 0.25 29.64 -16.08
C GLY A 131 -0.19 29.58 -14.62
N GLY A 132 -1.38 29.02 -14.32
CA GLY A 132 -1.86 28.76 -12.97
C GLY A 132 -1.26 27.49 -12.35
N MET A 133 -1.70 27.14 -11.15
CA MET A 133 -1.28 25.92 -10.44
C MET A 133 -2.46 24.95 -10.32
N ASP A 134 -2.26 23.74 -10.82
CA ASP A 134 -3.08 22.57 -10.54
C ASP A 134 -2.57 21.95 -9.23
N SER A 135 -3.45 21.67 -8.29
CA SER A 135 -3.08 21.09 -6.99
C SER A 135 -4.15 20.10 -6.52
N GLY A 136 -3.70 19.00 -5.95
CA GLY A 136 -4.58 17.89 -5.59
C GLY A 136 -3.87 16.82 -4.78
N ALA A 137 -4.63 15.86 -4.30
CA ALA A 137 -4.14 14.62 -3.73
C ALA A 137 -5.12 13.49 -3.99
N THR A 138 -4.60 12.29 -4.21
CA THR A 138 -5.43 11.10 -4.37
C THR A 138 -4.68 9.81 -4.08
N GLY A 139 -5.41 8.77 -3.73
CA GLY A 139 -4.96 7.39 -3.65
C GLY A 139 -6.11 6.48 -4.04
N GLN A 140 -5.80 5.26 -4.46
CA GLN A 140 -6.84 4.30 -4.82
C GLN A 140 -7.26 3.48 -3.59
N THR A 141 -8.56 3.38 -3.36
CA THR A 141 -9.17 2.63 -2.25
C THR A 141 -10.37 1.83 -2.78
N GLY A 142 -10.97 0.97 -1.96
CA GLY A 142 -12.10 0.10 -2.29
C GLY A 142 -12.31 -0.94 -1.18
N GLU A 143 -12.94 -2.07 -1.51
CA GLU A 143 -13.24 -3.14 -0.54
C GLU A 143 -14.21 -2.68 0.56
N GLN A 144 -15.22 -1.91 0.17
CA GLN A 144 -16.27 -1.44 1.06
C GLN A 144 -17.00 -2.65 1.68
N GLN A 145 -17.57 -2.43 2.87
CA GLN A 145 -18.29 -3.48 3.61
C GLN A 145 -17.49 -4.76 3.93
N ASN A 146 -16.16 -4.75 3.80
CA ASN A 146 -15.30 -5.89 4.11
C ASN A 146 -15.55 -7.12 3.22
N GLN A 147 -15.76 -6.93 1.92
CA GLN A 147 -15.99 -8.02 0.97
C GLN A 147 -14.93 -9.13 1.07
N GLY A 148 -13.64 -8.80 1.14
CA GLY A 148 -12.56 -9.78 1.32
C GLY A 148 -12.72 -10.61 2.59
N MET A 149 -13.24 -10.01 3.67
CA MET A 149 -13.58 -10.76 4.89
C MET A 149 -14.81 -11.65 4.71
N GLN A 150 -15.82 -11.15 4.03
CA GLN A 150 -16.98 -11.97 3.69
C GLN A 150 -16.56 -13.17 2.84
N MET A 151 -15.60 -13.02 1.92
CA MET A 151 -14.98 -14.12 1.17
C MET A 151 -14.26 -15.09 2.10
N LEU A 152 -13.37 -14.62 2.98
CA LEU A 152 -12.65 -15.52 3.91
C LEU A 152 -13.59 -16.33 4.79
N ARG A 153 -14.66 -15.70 5.30
CA ARG A 153 -15.73 -16.36 6.09
C ARG A 153 -16.56 -17.34 5.28
N SER A 154 -16.71 -17.09 3.99
CA SER A 154 -17.46 -17.95 3.07
C SER A 154 -16.61 -19.06 2.47
N GLY A 155 -15.36 -19.27 2.94
CA GLY A 155 -14.56 -20.42 2.52
C GLY A 155 -13.73 -20.19 1.24
N TRP A 156 -13.39 -18.94 0.91
CA TRP A 156 -12.58 -18.64 -0.28
C TRP A 156 -11.07 -18.87 -0.12
N GLY A 157 -10.56 -19.11 1.10
CA GLY A 157 -9.14 -19.37 1.27
C GLY A 157 -8.25 -18.20 0.88
N LEU A 158 -7.05 -18.52 0.38
CA LEU A 158 -6.12 -17.57 -0.21
C LEU A 158 -6.58 -17.02 -1.57
N SER A 159 -7.66 -17.56 -2.16
CA SER A 159 -8.24 -17.02 -3.38
C SER A 159 -8.71 -15.58 -3.18
N THR A 160 -9.04 -15.16 -1.95
CA THR A 160 -9.38 -13.77 -1.61
C THR A 160 -8.29 -12.78 -2.02
N PHE A 161 -7.00 -13.12 -1.88
CA PHE A 161 -5.89 -12.23 -2.29
C PHE A 161 -5.78 -12.03 -3.81
N MET A 162 -6.45 -12.89 -4.59
CA MET A 162 -6.48 -12.86 -6.05
C MET A 162 -7.82 -12.39 -6.60
N SER A 163 -8.75 -12.02 -5.73
CA SER A 163 -10.00 -11.38 -6.10
C SER A 163 -9.81 -9.87 -6.18
N SER A 164 -10.68 -9.22 -6.94
CA SER A 164 -10.78 -7.77 -7.01
C SER A 164 -12.18 -7.30 -6.68
N PHE A 165 -12.31 -6.04 -6.31
CA PHE A 165 -13.54 -5.42 -5.87
C PHE A 165 -13.89 -4.28 -6.84
N ARG A 166 -15.14 -4.25 -7.30
CA ARG A 166 -15.70 -3.32 -8.30
C ARG A 166 -16.23 -2.02 -7.69
N ASP A 167 -15.93 -1.80 -6.41
CA ASP A 167 -16.28 -0.63 -5.62
C ASP A 167 -15.07 0.27 -5.35
N GLY A 168 -14.02 0.13 -6.17
CA GLY A 168 -12.85 0.99 -6.10
C GLY A 168 -13.18 2.44 -6.40
N TYR A 169 -12.43 3.35 -5.79
CA TYR A 169 -12.50 4.77 -6.10
C TYR A 169 -11.18 5.47 -5.78
N LEU A 170 -11.06 6.72 -6.25
CA LEU A 170 -9.92 7.59 -6.02
C LEU A 170 -10.28 8.61 -4.95
N ASN A 171 -9.43 8.74 -3.93
CA ASN A 171 -9.70 9.68 -2.84
C ASN A 171 -9.67 11.13 -3.30
N THR A 172 -10.58 11.95 -2.77
CA THR A 172 -10.49 13.41 -2.93
C THR A 172 -9.39 14.00 -2.03
N PRO A 173 -8.98 15.26 -2.25
CA PRO A 173 -8.04 15.92 -1.35
C PRO A 173 -8.51 15.99 0.11
N GLU A 174 -9.81 16.13 0.35
CA GLU A 174 -10.40 16.16 1.69
C GLU A 174 -10.30 14.79 2.37
N GLU A 175 -10.61 13.70 1.66
CA GLU A 175 -10.44 12.35 2.18
C GLU A 175 -8.96 12.01 2.42
N ALA A 176 -8.07 12.51 1.55
CA ALA A 176 -6.64 12.40 1.76
C ALA A 176 -6.19 13.16 3.02
N GLU A 177 -6.75 14.35 3.29
CA GLU A 177 -6.49 15.10 4.52
C GLU A 177 -6.91 14.32 5.76
N GLU A 178 -8.07 13.65 5.76
CA GLU A 178 -8.50 12.80 6.89
C GLU A 178 -7.47 11.69 7.17
N VAL A 179 -6.98 11.02 6.11
CA VAL A 179 -5.97 9.97 6.24
C VAL A 179 -4.64 10.53 6.74
N ILE A 180 -4.24 11.70 6.25
CA ILE A 180 -3.01 12.37 6.67
C ILE A 180 -3.11 12.79 8.14
N GLU A 181 -4.25 13.35 8.57
CA GLU A 181 -4.49 13.74 9.96
C GLU A 181 -4.43 12.54 10.90
N GLU A 182 -5.15 11.45 10.58
CA GLU A 182 -5.15 10.22 11.35
C GLU A 182 -3.73 9.64 11.46
N ALA A 183 -3.01 9.57 10.33
CA ALA A 183 -1.64 9.07 10.29
C ALA A 183 -0.67 9.96 11.07
N SER A 184 -0.88 11.27 11.02
CA SER A 184 -0.10 12.28 11.74
C SER A 184 -0.31 12.17 13.24
N GLN A 185 -1.55 12.11 13.72
CA GLN A 185 -1.84 11.93 15.14
C GLN A 185 -1.26 10.61 15.70
N ALA A 186 -1.17 9.58 14.86
CA ALA A 186 -0.60 8.28 15.22
C ALA A 186 0.92 8.15 15.01
N ASN A 187 1.63 9.19 14.56
CA ASN A 187 3.05 9.13 14.16
C ASN A 187 3.38 8.04 13.13
N ARG A 188 2.44 7.81 12.20
CA ARG A 188 2.54 6.82 11.11
C ARG A 188 2.54 7.46 9.73
N LEU A 189 2.51 8.78 9.63
CA LEU A 189 2.65 9.48 8.36
C LEU A 189 4.11 9.45 7.89
N ARG A 190 4.30 9.16 6.61
CA ARG A 190 5.55 9.29 5.86
C ARG A 190 5.28 10.00 4.55
N PHE A 191 6.24 10.80 4.10
CA PHE A 191 6.17 11.42 2.78
C PHE A 191 7.54 11.67 2.17
N ILE A 192 7.58 11.78 0.85
CA ILE A 192 8.72 12.29 0.08
C ILE A 192 8.18 13.32 -0.92
N ALA A 193 8.71 14.54 -0.87
CA ALA A 193 8.39 15.60 -1.81
C ALA A 193 9.51 15.78 -2.83
N PHE A 194 9.17 15.66 -4.11
CA PHE A 194 10.06 15.87 -5.24
C PHE A 194 9.78 17.22 -5.88
N GLU A 195 10.75 18.14 -5.88
CA GLU A 195 10.69 19.29 -6.79
C GLU A 195 11.00 18.80 -8.22
N VAL A 196 10.08 19.07 -9.15
CA VAL A 196 10.13 18.53 -10.51
C VAL A 196 10.04 19.61 -11.57
N SER A 197 10.42 19.26 -12.79
CA SER A 197 10.10 20.08 -13.96
C SER A 197 8.60 20.08 -14.24
N SER A 198 8.12 21.13 -14.93
CA SER A 198 6.72 21.17 -15.37
C SER A 198 6.38 19.99 -16.28
N ALA A 199 7.34 19.50 -17.08
CA ALA A 199 7.14 18.36 -17.97
C ALA A 199 6.90 17.05 -17.21
N GLU A 200 7.71 16.76 -16.18
CA GLU A 200 7.51 15.59 -15.31
C GLU A 200 6.15 15.65 -14.60
N CYS A 201 5.80 16.82 -14.04
CA CYS A 201 4.52 17.06 -13.35
C CYS A 201 3.32 16.84 -14.28
N GLN A 202 3.34 17.46 -15.46
CA GLN A 202 2.25 17.35 -16.43
C GLN A 202 2.14 15.96 -17.04
N LYS A 203 3.24 15.20 -17.16
CA LYS A 203 3.19 13.81 -17.63
C LYS A 203 2.43 12.91 -16.64
N MET A 204 2.68 13.06 -15.34
CA MET A 204 1.92 12.36 -14.30
C MET A 204 0.43 12.72 -14.34
N LEU A 205 0.10 14.02 -14.40
CA LEU A 205 -1.30 14.46 -14.47
C LEU A 205 -1.99 14.02 -15.75
N GLY A 206 -1.26 13.97 -16.87
CA GLY A 206 -1.74 13.41 -18.12
C GLY A 206 -2.14 11.94 -17.97
N TRP A 207 -1.29 11.13 -17.32
CA TRP A 207 -1.63 9.73 -17.03
C TRP A 207 -2.84 9.62 -16.11
N LEU A 208 -2.93 10.41 -15.03
CA LEU A 208 -4.09 10.39 -14.11
C LEU A 208 -5.39 10.69 -14.87
N LYS A 209 -5.40 11.72 -15.73
CA LYS A 209 -6.55 12.06 -16.57
C LYS A 209 -6.93 10.92 -17.50
N THR A 210 -5.94 10.22 -18.08
CA THR A 210 -6.18 9.02 -18.90
C THR A 210 -6.74 7.87 -18.06
N TYR A 211 -6.22 7.64 -16.87
CA TYR A 211 -6.65 6.58 -15.96
C TYR A 211 -8.13 6.72 -15.59
N ILE A 212 -8.54 7.92 -15.15
CA ILE A 212 -9.93 8.24 -14.77
C ILE A 212 -10.91 8.05 -15.93
N LYS A 213 -10.49 8.47 -17.14
CA LYS A 213 -11.34 8.42 -18.35
C LYS A 213 -11.20 7.13 -19.15
N HIS A 214 -10.45 6.16 -18.64
CA HIS A 214 -10.15 4.96 -19.41
C HIS A 214 -11.44 4.13 -19.59
N PRO A 215 -11.74 3.58 -20.78
CA PRO A 215 -12.98 2.83 -21.02
C PRO A 215 -13.16 1.56 -20.17
N LYS A 216 -12.10 1.07 -19.55
CA LYS A 216 -12.13 -0.06 -18.60
C LYS A 216 -12.41 0.35 -17.15
N GLU A 217 -12.58 1.64 -16.88
CA GLU A 217 -12.88 2.19 -15.55
C GLU A 217 -11.95 1.66 -14.44
N PRO A 218 -10.61 1.68 -14.60
CA PRO A 218 -9.69 1.06 -13.65
C PRO A 218 -9.81 1.62 -12.22
N GLN A 219 -10.27 2.86 -12.06
CA GLN A 219 -10.59 3.44 -10.76
C GLN A 219 -11.62 2.62 -9.97
N ARG A 220 -12.55 1.93 -10.64
CA ARG A 220 -13.56 1.07 -10.03
C ARG A 220 -13.03 -0.28 -9.57
N HIS A 221 -11.82 -0.66 -9.96
CA HIS A 221 -11.27 -1.98 -9.67
C HIS A 221 -10.17 -1.88 -8.61
N PHE A 222 -10.48 -2.29 -7.38
CA PHE A 222 -9.54 -2.34 -6.27
C PHE A 222 -9.07 -3.78 -6.00
N GLY A 223 -7.78 -3.96 -5.73
CA GLY A 223 -7.24 -5.29 -5.41
C GLY A 223 -5.73 -5.36 -5.45
N LEU A 224 -5.16 -6.41 -4.82
CA LEU A 224 -3.71 -6.59 -4.73
C LEU A 224 -3.10 -7.18 -6.01
N ASN A 225 -3.88 -7.84 -6.85
CA ASN A 225 -3.39 -8.52 -8.06
C ASN A 225 -3.49 -7.67 -9.34
N LEU A 226 -4.07 -6.47 -9.26
CA LEU A 226 -4.32 -5.58 -10.39
C LEU A 226 -3.10 -4.70 -10.75
N ARG A 227 -3.02 -4.31 -12.02
CA ARG A 227 -1.94 -3.49 -12.60
C ARG A 227 -2.44 -2.12 -13.06
N PRO A 228 -2.11 -1.02 -12.34
CA PRO A 228 -2.52 0.32 -12.76
C PRO A 228 -1.89 0.76 -14.08
N ASP A 229 -0.66 0.34 -14.36
CA ASP A 229 0.06 0.62 -15.62
C ASP A 229 -0.59 -0.05 -16.85
N ARG A 230 -1.50 -1.01 -16.62
CA ARG A 230 -2.29 -1.70 -17.66
C ARG A 230 -3.76 -1.29 -17.66
N PHE A 231 -4.14 -0.32 -16.83
CA PHE A 231 -5.52 0.09 -16.62
C PHE A 231 -6.43 -1.08 -16.21
N GLU A 232 -5.92 -1.96 -15.33
CA GLU A 232 -6.69 -3.07 -14.73
C GLU A 232 -7.31 -2.67 -13.38
N GLY A 233 -6.91 -1.52 -12.83
CA GLY A 233 -7.15 -1.14 -11.44
C GLY A 233 -5.91 -1.29 -10.57
N GLY A 234 -6.07 -1.26 -9.25
CA GLY A 234 -4.93 -1.28 -8.34
C GLY A 234 -5.29 -1.29 -6.86
N GLY A 235 -4.27 -1.53 -6.04
CA GLY A 235 -4.29 -1.17 -4.63
C GLY A 235 -3.69 0.22 -4.44
N CYS A 236 -3.87 0.81 -3.26
CA CYS A 236 -3.33 2.14 -2.95
C CYS A 236 -1.84 2.25 -3.28
N GLY A 237 -1.08 1.21 -2.94
CA GLY A 237 0.35 1.20 -3.17
C GLY A 237 0.76 1.08 -4.63
N SER A 238 0.25 0.08 -5.34
CA SER A 238 0.58 -0.09 -6.76
C SER A 238 0.15 1.11 -7.58
N PHE A 239 -0.99 1.74 -7.25
CA PHE A 239 -1.46 2.97 -7.86
C PHE A 239 -0.48 4.13 -7.63
N ALA A 240 -0.12 4.42 -6.37
CA ALA A 240 0.76 5.53 -6.04
C ALA A 240 2.14 5.41 -6.70
N VAL A 241 2.76 4.23 -6.66
CA VAL A 241 4.07 4.00 -7.32
C VAL A 241 3.96 4.14 -8.83
N THR A 242 2.90 3.61 -9.43
CA THR A 242 2.68 3.76 -10.88
C THR A 242 2.58 5.24 -11.24
N MET A 243 1.77 6.03 -10.51
CA MET A 243 1.61 7.45 -10.79
C MET A 243 2.95 8.21 -10.72
N VAL A 244 3.77 7.93 -9.70
CA VAL A 244 5.12 8.51 -9.58
C VAL A 244 6.04 8.04 -10.71
N GLU A 245 6.01 6.77 -11.11
CA GLU A 245 6.77 6.27 -12.27
C GLU A 245 6.38 6.98 -13.58
N GLN A 246 5.10 7.27 -13.78
CA GLN A 246 4.62 7.93 -15.01
C GLN A 246 5.18 9.34 -15.17
N SER A 247 5.49 10.04 -14.08
CA SER A 247 6.18 11.34 -14.13
C SER A 247 7.57 11.26 -14.78
N GLY A 248 8.21 10.08 -14.77
CA GLY A 248 9.62 9.88 -15.13
C GLY A 248 10.59 10.07 -13.96
N LEU A 249 10.10 10.32 -12.74
CA LEU A 249 10.90 10.36 -11.51
C LEU A 249 11.57 9.00 -11.22
N LEU A 250 10.81 7.91 -11.34
CA LEU A 250 11.32 6.56 -11.18
C LEU A 250 11.70 5.98 -12.55
N PRO A 251 12.81 5.23 -12.65
CA PRO A 251 13.13 4.45 -13.84
C PRO A 251 11.97 3.54 -14.25
N LYS A 252 11.81 3.38 -15.57
CA LYS A 252 10.81 2.49 -16.14
C LYS A 252 11.07 1.04 -15.67
N GLY A 253 10.01 0.37 -15.22
CA GLY A 253 10.05 -0.98 -14.67
C GLY A 253 10.21 -1.02 -13.14
N VAL A 254 10.40 0.11 -12.46
CA VAL A 254 10.51 0.11 -10.98
C VAL A 254 9.25 -0.44 -10.34
N THR A 255 8.08 -0.09 -10.90
CA THR A 255 6.80 -0.58 -10.40
C THR A 255 6.76 -2.10 -10.43
N ASP A 256 7.41 -2.81 -11.37
CA ASP A 256 7.45 -4.29 -11.36
C ASP A 256 8.02 -4.89 -10.07
N ASN A 257 8.81 -4.14 -9.31
CA ASN A 257 9.36 -4.55 -8.03
C ASN A 257 8.39 -4.40 -6.85
N VAL A 258 7.23 -3.75 -7.02
CA VAL A 258 6.18 -3.74 -5.99
C VAL A 258 5.39 -5.04 -5.96
N TRP A 259 5.50 -5.90 -6.97
CA TRP A 259 4.79 -7.19 -6.99
C TRP A 259 5.66 -8.33 -6.52
N ARG A 260 5.12 -9.16 -5.63
CA ARG A 260 5.70 -10.42 -5.17
C ARG A 260 5.00 -11.59 -5.84
N THR A 261 5.75 -12.68 -6.03
CA THR A 261 5.17 -13.98 -6.40
C THR A 261 5.25 -14.91 -5.20
N LEU A 262 4.09 -15.24 -4.63
CA LEU A 262 3.95 -16.18 -3.54
C LEU A 262 3.59 -17.55 -4.12
N ASN A 263 4.41 -18.56 -3.83
CA ASN A 263 4.04 -19.95 -4.10
C ASN A 263 3.24 -20.46 -2.91
N VAL A 264 1.96 -20.77 -3.14
CA VAL A 264 1.06 -21.30 -2.11
C VAL A 264 0.60 -22.71 -2.46
N PRO A 265 0.41 -23.60 -1.48
CA PRO A 265 -0.26 -24.87 -1.70
C PRO A 265 -1.68 -24.66 -2.23
N THR A 266 -2.03 -25.40 -3.28
CA THR A 266 -3.34 -25.29 -3.94
C THR A 266 -4.52 -25.65 -3.04
N HIS A 267 -4.33 -26.48 -2.02
CA HIS A 267 -5.38 -26.81 -1.05
C HIS A 267 -5.77 -25.61 -0.16
N LEU A 268 -4.98 -24.53 -0.15
CA LEU A 268 -5.32 -23.29 0.55
C LEU A 268 -6.14 -22.33 -0.33
N LEU A 269 -6.39 -22.67 -1.60
CA LEU A 269 -7.27 -21.93 -2.49
C LEU A 269 -8.67 -22.53 -2.42
N GLY A 270 -9.65 -21.72 -2.04
CA GLY A 270 -11.04 -22.13 -1.94
C GLY A 270 -11.92 -21.44 -2.98
N VAL A 271 -13.04 -22.07 -3.34
CA VAL A 271 -14.07 -21.52 -4.24
C VAL A 271 -15.19 -20.79 -3.50
N GLY A 272 -15.24 -20.94 -2.18
CA GLY A 272 -16.24 -20.35 -1.30
C GLY A 272 -17.69 -20.74 -1.58
N SER A 273 -18.56 -20.37 -0.63
CA SER A 273 -19.99 -20.64 -0.65
C SER A 273 -20.85 -19.40 -0.93
N LYS A 274 -20.25 -18.21 -0.98
CA LYS A 274 -20.93 -16.93 -1.23
C LYS A 274 -19.95 -15.91 -1.80
N VAL A 275 -20.29 -15.29 -2.93
CA VAL A 275 -19.58 -14.13 -3.49
C VAL A 275 -20.24 -12.86 -2.92
N PRO A 276 -19.49 -11.95 -2.26
CA PRO A 276 -20.05 -10.66 -1.87
C PRO A 276 -20.43 -9.81 -3.09
N PRO A 277 -21.40 -8.89 -2.98
CA PRO A 277 -21.69 -7.92 -4.03
C PRO A 277 -20.41 -7.21 -4.52
N TYR A 278 -20.37 -6.78 -5.78
CA TYR A 278 -19.23 -6.08 -6.40
C TYR A 278 -17.88 -6.78 -6.29
N THR A 279 -17.86 -8.12 -6.22
CA THR A 279 -16.60 -8.86 -6.13
C THR A 279 -16.37 -9.67 -7.40
N ASP A 280 -15.21 -9.46 -8.03
CA ASP A 280 -14.71 -10.29 -9.11
C ASP A 280 -13.75 -11.33 -8.51
N TYR A 281 -14.23 -12.56 -8.39
CA TYR A 281 -13.48 -13.61 -7.70
C TYR A 281 -12.49 -14.35 -8.61
N TYR A 282 -11.45 -14.92 -8.00
CA TYR A 282 -10.46 -15.70 -8.71
C TYR A 282 -10.99 -17.04 -9.23
N LYS A 283 -11.08 -17.21 -10.56
CA LYS A 283 -11.69 -18.41 -11.18
C LYS A 283 -10.73 -19.59 -11.41
N LYS A 284 -9.41 -19.40 -11.34
CA LYS A 284 -8.41 -20.44 -11.68
C LYS A 284 -8.02 -21.28 -10.46
N ILE A 285 -9.02 -21.81 -9.77
CA ILE A 285 -8.83 -22.63 -8.57
C ILE A 285 -8.86 -24.11 -8.98
N PRO A 286 -7.79 -24.88 -8.71
CA PRO A 286 -7.70 -26.28 -9.17
C PRO A 286 -8.57 -27.26 -8.38
N TYR A 287 -9.10 -26.88 -7.21
CA TYR A 287 -9.93 -27.74 -6.36
C TYR A 287 -11.24 -27.04 -5.99
N ASN A 288 -12.35 -27.75 -6.19
CA ASN A 288 -13.68 -27.27 -5.82
C ASN A 288 -13.94 -27.54 -4.32
N GLN A 289 -13.26 -26.80 -3.44
CA GLN A 289 -13.41 -26.93 -2.00
C GLN A 289 -13.53 -25.58 -1.30
N ASN A 290 -14.19 -25.57 -0.14
CA ASN A 290 -14.23 -24.42 0.75
C ASN A 290 -13.03 -24.46 1.70
N VAL A 291 -12.30 -23.34 1.78
CA VAL A 291 -11.14 -23.17 2.66
C VAL A 291 -11.41 -21.99 3.60
N PHE A 292 -11.62 -22.28 4.87
CA PHE A 292 -11.94 -21.28 5.89
C PHE A 292 -10.69 -20.73 6.56
N GLY A 293 -10.81 -19.56 7.20
CA GLY A 293 -9.70 -18.88 7.86
C GLY A 293 -8.89 -19.76 8.82
N GLY A 294 -9.54 -20.66 9.56
CA GLY A 294 -8.85 -21.58 10.49
C GLY A 294 -7.74 -22.39 9.81
N SER A 295 -8.06 -23.02 8.67
CA SER A 295 -7.11 -23.81 7.87
C SER A 295 -5.99 -22.94 7.28
N ILE A 296 -6.33 -21.73 6.82
CA ILE A 296 -5.34 -20.77 6.31
C ILE A 296 -4.31 -20.42 7.39
N MET A 297 -4.70 -20.36 8.66
CA MET A 297 -3.81 -19.92 9.74
C MET A 297 -3.02 -21.08 10.36
N SER A 298 -3.61 -22.27 10.43
CA SER A 298 -2.96 -23.46 10.98
C SER A 298 -1.92 -24.07 10.04
N ASP A 299 -2.16 -24.00 8.73
CA ASP A 299 -1.40 -24.77 7.76
C ASP A 299 -0.16 -24.00 7.28
N TYR A 300 0.88 -24.73 6.87
CA TYR A 300 2.04 -24.13 6.24
C TYR A 300 1.69 -23.67 4.82
N TRP A 301 2.03 -22.43 4.49
CA TRP A 301 1.93 -21.91 3.12
C TRP A 301 3.21 -22.21 2.32
N SER A 302 4.12 -23.01 2.87
CA SER A 302 5.31 -23.46 2.15
C SER A 302 4.98 -24.56 1.15
N CYS A 303 5.35 -24.35 -0.10
CA CYS A 303 5.40 -25.39 -1.13
C CYS A 303 6.54 -26.38 -0.87
N ARG A 304 6.21 -27.65 -0.57
CA ARG A 304 7.19 -28.72 -0.38
C ARG A 304 7.04 -29.80 -1.47
N PRO A 305 8.15 -30.35 -1.99
CA PRO A 305 8.09 -31.50 -2.89
C PRO A 305 7.29 -32.65 -2.25
N GLY A 306 6.33 -33.21 -2.99
CA GLY A 306 5.53 -34.36 -2.57
C GLY A 306 4.30 -34.08 -1.68
N TRP A 307 3.99 -32.80 -1.36
CA TRP A 307 2.85 -32.48 -0.48
C TRP A 307 1.57 -32.15 -1.26
N ALA A 308 1.56 -31.06 -2.01
CA ALA A 308 0.43 -30.63 -2.84
C ALA A 308 0.97 -29.82 -4.03
N PRO A 309 0.24 -29.77 -5.17
CA PRO A 309 0.57 -28.85 -6.23
C PRO A 309 0.63 -27.41 -5.72
N CYS A 310 1.45 -26.59 -6.37
CA CYS A 310 1.65 -25.21 -5.98
C CYS A 310 1.04 -24.26 -6.99
N HIS A 311 0.48 -23.18 -6.47
CA HIS A 311 -0.09 -22.10 -7.24
C HIS A 311 0.73 -20.84 -7.03
N LYS A 312 0.96 -20.09 -8.11
CA LYS A 312 1.68 -18.82 -8.08
C LYS A 312 0.69 -17.68 -7.93
N LEU A 313 0.63 -17.07 -6.74
CA LEU A 313 -0.11 -15.84 -6.51
C LEU A 313 0.83 -14.67 -6.78
N ARG A 314 0.42 -13.76 -7.67
CA ARG A 314 1.14 -12.50 -7.90
C ARG A 314 0.34 -11.38 -7.26
N VAL A 315 0.92 -10.75 -6.25
CA VAL A 315 0.26 -9.72 -5.43
C VAL A 315 1.18 -8.52 -5.27
N ALA A 316 0.60 -7.32 -5.23
CA ALA A 316 1.28 -6.11 -4.83
C ALA A 316 1.60 -6.21 -3.33
N ASP A 317 2.86 -5.98 -3.01
CA ASP A 317 3.39 -5.94 -1.65
C ASP A 317 3.36 -4.48 -1.18
N PRO A 318 2.40 -4.13 -0.30
CA PRO A 318 2.24 -2.75 0.16
C PRO A 318 3.46 -2.23 0.92
N GLU A 319 4.32 -3.12 1.44
CA GLU A 319 5.54 -2.76 2.18
C GLU A 319 6.66 -2.31 1.25
N MET A 320 6.60 -2.65 -0.05
CA MET A 320 7.62 -2.21 -1.01
C MET A 320 7.66 -0.70 -1.20
N ILE A 321 6.57 0.02 -0.90
CA ILE A 321 6.59 1.49 -0.85
C ILE A 321 7.41 2.01 0.31
N ILE A 322 7.27 1.39 1.49
CA ILE A 322 8.06 1.76 2.65
C ILE A 322 9.54 1.54 2.34
N HIS A 323 9.88 0.43 1.68
CA HIS A 323 11.23 0.18 1.20
C HIS A 323 11.71 1.21 0.18
N LEU A 324 10.89 1.58 -0.81
CA LEU A 324 11.22 2.62 -1.77
C LEU A 324 11.51 3.95 -1.06
N MET A 325 10.62 4.37 -0.16
CA MET A 325 10.76 5.62 0.58
C MET A 325 12.03 5.61 1.44
N THR A 326 12.21 4.56 2.25
CA THR A 326 13.42 4.31 3.06
C THR A 326 14.70 4.38 2.23
N SER A 327 14.67 3.82 1.02
CA SER A 327 15.83 3.81 0.12
C SER A 327 16.22 5.22 -0.32
N TYR A 328 15.23 6.06 -0.63
CA TYR A 328 15.46 7.48 -0.89
C TYR A 328 16.02 8.21 0.33
N GLU A 329 15.58 7.88 1.55
CA GLU A 329 16.12 8.47 2.78
C GLU A 329 17.60 8.13 2.99
N LYS A 330 17.93 6.84 2.87
CA LYS A 330 19.31 6.36 2.96
C LYS A 330 20.20 6.98 1.89
N ALA A 331 19.75 6.98 0.63
CA ALA A 331 20.52 7.54 -0.49
C ALA A 331 20.79 9.04 -0.28
N ALA A 332 19.79 9.78 0.21
CA ALA A 332 19.94 11.20 0.46
C ALA A 332 20.88 11.51 1.62
N ALA A 333 20.81 10.74 2.72
CA ALA A 333 21.78 10.84 3.81
C ALA A 333 23.23 10.55 3.36
N GLN A 334 23.41 9.61 2.44
CA GLN A 334 24.74 9.25 1.92
C GLN A 334 25.31 10.27 0.93
N LEU A 335 24.51 10.75 -0.02
CA LEU A 335 24.98 11.59 -1.13
C LEU A 335 25.09 13.07 -0.76
N ILE A 336 24.31 13.53 0.20
CA ILE A 336 24.20 14.95 0.56
C ILE A 336 24.89 15.23 1.92
N GLY A 337 25.36 14.18 2.60
CA GLY A 337 25.85 14.24 3.98
C GLY A 337 24.70 14.38 4.98
N ARG A 338 25.00 14.33 6.28
CA ARG A 338 24.03 14.39 7.42
C ARG A 338 23.20 15.69 7.52
N THR A 339 23.09 16.48 6.47
CA THR A 339 22.42 17.79 6.49
C THR A 339 21.37 17.93 5.39
N ASN A 340 20.12 18.10 5.85
CA ASN A 340 18.96 18.70 5.19
C ASN A 340 18.29 17.88 4.08
N VAL A 341 17.77 16.71 4.42
CA VAL A 341 16.70 16.07 3.65
C VAL A 341 15.45 16.12 4.53
N MET A 342 14.33 16.64 4.02
CA MET A 342 13.08 16.66 4.80
C MET A 342 12.41 15.29 4.73
N PHE A 343 12.58 14.51 5.78
CA PHE A 343 11.70 13.40 6.14
C PHE A 343 10.88 13.86 7.34
N GLY A 344 9.56 13.80 7.23
CA GLY A 344 8.66 14.15 8.34
C GLY A 344 7.96 12.92 8.90
N GLU A 345 8.00 12.76 10.22
CA GLU A 345 6.94 12.11 10.98
C GLU A 345 6.14 13.23 11.66
N ALA A 346 4.82 13.16 11.62
CA ALA A 346 4.00 14.14 12.34
C ALA A 346 3.58 13.53 13.70
N GLY A 347 3.66 14.32 14.76
CA GLY A 347 3.51 13.85 16.15
C GLY A 347 4.17 14.72 17.23
N MET A 348 4.90 15.79 16.88
CA MET A 348 5.49 16.70 17.87
C MET A 348 5.03 18.14 17.69
N SER A 349 4.50 18.72 18.77
CA SER A 349 4.39 20.17 18.93
C SER A 349 5.76 20.81 18.66
N LEU A 350 5.85 21.63 17.61
CA LEU A 350 7.07 22.31 17.13
C LEU A 350 7.48 23.50 18.05
N LYS A 351 7.57 23.26 19.36
CA LYS A 351 7.90 24.30 20.36
C LYS A 351 9.23 24.13 21.10
N SER A 352 10.12 23.21 20.73
CA SER A 352 11.44 23.13 21.39
C SER A 352 12.60 23.12 20.40
N LYS A 353 13.47 24.13 20.55
CA LYS A 353 14.54 24.51 19.63
C LYS A 353 15.84 23.72 19.83
N GLU A 354 15.88 22.72 20.71
CA GLU A 354 17.14 22.18 21.26
C GLU A 354 17.36 20.65 21.19
N ARG A 355 16.56 19.87 20.42
CA ARG A 355 16.78 18.40 20.31
C ARG A 355 17.14 17.90 18.90
N ARG A 356 17.93 18.64 18.13
CA ARG A 356 18.27 18.27 16.73
C ARG A 356 19.28 17.13 16.56
N VAL A 357 20.04 16.75 17.59
CA VAL A 357 21.09 15.71 17.46
C VAL A 357 20.67 14.37 18.08
N SER A 358 20.00 14.39 19.24
CA SER A 358 19.54 13.14 19.88
C SER A 358 18.36 12.48 19.15
N PHE A 359 17.57 13.25 18.40
CA PHE A 359 16.39 12.74 17.69
C PHE A 359 16.75 11.89 16.47
N ILE A 360 17.85 12.21 15.77
CA ILE A 360 18.32 11.39 14.64
C ILE A 360 18.85 10.05 15.15
N GLU A 361 19.58 10.06 16.27
CA GLU A 361 20.11 8.82 16.87
C GLU A 361 18.99 7.94 17.45
N ASP A 362 18.03 8.52 18.19
CA ASP A 362 16.91 7.77 18.78
C ASP A 362 15.90 7.31 17.71
N THR A 363 15.70 8.09 16.64
CA THR A 363 14.89 7.67 15.47
C THR A 363 15.61 6.60 14.66
N MET A 364 16.91 6.73 14.42
CA MET A 364 17.70 5.70 13.75
C MET A 364 17.81 4.42 14.59
N GLU A 365 17.81 4.51 15.92
CA GLU A 365 17.86 3.35 16.82
C GLU A 365 16.50 2.65 16.90
N ARG A 366 15.37 3.38 16.95
CA ARG A 366 14.03 2.80 16.81
C ARG A 366 13.75 2.26 15.40
N PHE A 367 14.30 2.93 14.37
CA PHE A 367 14.25 2.51 12.98
C PHE A 367 15.13 1.28 12.75
N GLN A 368 16.32 1.22 13.32
CA GLN A 368 17.11 0.00 13.36
C GLN A 368 16.36 -1.06 14.15
N ASN A 369 15.70 -0.80 15.27
CA ASN A 369 15.01 -1.87 15.98
C ASN A 369 13.75 -2.39 15.25
N THR A 370 13.03 -1.55 14.51
CA THR A 370 11.82 -1.95 13.75
C THR A 370 12.16 -2.47 12.35
N ALA A 371 13.08 -1.80 11.66
CA ALA A 371 13.55 -2.19 10.35
C ALA A 371 14.54 -3.36 10.44
N THR A 372 15.45 -3.46 11.41
CA THR A 372 16.31 -4.66 11.62
C THR A 372 15.51 -5.89 12.04
N GLN A 373 14.33 -5.74 12.66
CA GLN A 373 13.41 -6.88 12.85
C GLN A 373 12.85 -7.44 11.52
N LEU A 374 12.79 -6.63 10.45
CA LEU A 374 12.39 -7.06 9.09
C LEU A 374 13.59 -7.29 8.15
N ILE A 375 14.67 -6.57 8.41
CA ILE A 375 15.92 -6.44 7.67
C ILE A 375 17.01 -7.11 8.52
N ASP A 376 16.96 -8.44 8.58
CA ASP A 376 18.21 -9.17 8.69
C ASP A 376 18.27 -10.42 7.79
N SER A 377 19.42 -10.48 7.11
CA SER A 377 20.05 -11.44 6.23
C SER A 377 19.19 -12.29 5.27
N ARG A 378 18.69 -11.64 4.22
CA ARG A 378 19.07 -11.90 2.82
C ARG A 378 18.17 -10.99 2.00
N TYR A 379 18.69 -9.81 1.63
CA TYR A 379 18.01 -8.90 0.74
C TYR A 379 17.55 -9.67 -0.49
N ASP A 380 16.23 -9.74 -0.70
CA ASP A 380 15.74 -10.25 -1.96
C ASP A 380 16.07 -9.23 -3.05
N ARG A 381 16.30 -9.72 -4.27
CA ARG A 381 16.72 -8.96 -5.45
C ARG A 381 15.87 -7.70 -5.65
N GLN A 382 14.57 -7.77 -5.39
CA GLN A 382 13.65 -6.64 -5.55
C GLN A 382 13.97 -5.47 -4.61
N THR A 383 14.38 -5.74 -3.36
CA THR A 383 14.77 -4.70 -2.41
C THR A 383 16.07 -4.03 -2.83
N LEU A 384 17.06 -4.80 -3.29
CA LEU A 384 18.32 -4.24 -3.81
C LEU A 384 18.10 -3.35 -5.04
N VAL A 385 17.17 -3.74 -5.93
CA VAL A 385 16.81 -2.93 -7.10
C VAL A 385 16.21 -1.59 -6.67
N MET A 386 15.39 -1.54 -5.62
CA MET A 386 14.84 -0.28 -5.10
C MET A 386 15.92 0.61 -4.48
N GLU A 387 16.84 0.04 -3.70
CA GLU A 387 17.94 0.78 -3.11
C GLU A 387 18.85 1.39 -4.20
N GLN A 388 19.24 0.57 -5.18
CA GLN A 388 20.06 1.02 -6.31
C GLN A 388 19.34 2.10 -7.14
N THR A 389 18.04 1.92 -7.39
CA THR A 389 17.20 2.88 -8.11
C THR A 389 17.19 4.25 -7.43
N ALA A 390 16.97 4.28 -6.12
CA ALA A 390 16.93 5.52 -5.35
C ALA A 390 18.29 6.23 -5.37
N PHE A 391 19.38 5.46 -5.23
CA PHE A 391 20.74 5.98 -5.27
C PHE A 391 21.10 6.58 -6.64
N ASP A 392 20.80 5.87 -7.73
CA ASP A 392 21.09 6.30 -9.09
C ASP A 392 20.28 7.53 -9.51
N ASP A 393 18.98 7.57 -9.17
CA ASP A 393 18.15 8.75 -9.45
C ASP A 393 18.69 9.99 -8.72
N LEU A 394 18.99 9.87 -7.43
CA LEU A 394 19.48 11.01 -6.65
C LEU A 394 20.85 11.49 -7.16
N LYS A 395 21.76 10.55 -7.46
CA LYS A 395 23.08 10.87 -8.03
C LYS A 395 22.96 11.57 -9.38
N ARG A 396 22.05 11.09 -10.26
CA ARG A 396 21.76 11.74 -11.55
C ARG A 396 21.28 13.18 -11.34
N ARG A 397 20.31 13.40 -10.45
CA ARG A 397 19.78 14.75 -10.15
C ARG A 397 20.85 15.71 -9.64
N LEU A 398 21.76 15.24 -8.78
CA LEU A 398 22.90 16.01 -8.28
C LEU A 398 23.90 16.35 -9.39
N SER A 399 24.15 15.42 -10.33
CA SER A 399 25.10 15.61 -11.44
C SER A 399 24.61 16.55 -12.56
N GLN A 400 23.30 16.63 -12.81
CA GLN A 400 22.71 17.39 -13.92
C GLN A 400 22.71 18.92 -13.72
N GLY A 401 23.52 19.44 -12.80
CA GLY A 401 23.69 20.87 -12.66
C GLY A 401 22.43 21.59 -12.18
N SER A 402 21.64 20.93 -11.32
CA SER A 402 21.05 21.71 -10.23
C SER A 402 22.23 22.31 -9.46
N LYS A 403 22.67 23.50 -9.89
CA LYS A 403 23.64 24.29 -9.16
C LYS A 403 23.07 24.40 -7.74
N LEU A 404 23.62 23.63 -6.81
CA LEU A 404 23.68 24.00 -5.40
C LEU A 404 24.64 25.20 -5.28
N ARG A 405 24.45 26.26 -6.09
CA ARG A 405 24.93 27.61 -5.78
C ARG A 405 23.99 28.03 -4.65
N HIS A 406 24.36 27.69 -3.42
CA HIS A 406 23.46 27.60 -2.27
C HIS A 406 22.46 26.46 -2.46
N GLY A 407 22.91 25.26 -2.12
CA GLY A 407 22.01 24.14 -1.99
C GLY A 407 21.00 24.31 -0.88
N ARG A 408 19.87 24.98 -1.16
CA ARG A 408 18.65 24.80 -0.39
C ARG A 408 17.91 23.60 -0.97
N LEU A 409 18.20 22.41 -0.43
CA LEU A 409 17.09 21.63 0.13
C LEU A 409 16.47 22.52 1.19
N VAL A 410 15.14 22.68 1.17
CA VAL A 410 14.46 23.65 2.02
C VAL A 410 14.79 23.33 3.49
N ASN A 411 15.72 24.09 4.07
CA ASN A 411 15.82 24.27 5.49
C ASN A 411 14.68 25.21 5.87
N VAL A 412 13.62 24.67 6.49
CA VAL A 412 12.64 25.49 7.20
C VAL A 412 13.24 25.83 8.58
N ASP A 413 14.26 26.68 8.60
CA ASP A 413 14.42 27.61 9.71
C ASP A 413 13.60 28.84 9.32
N GLY A 414 12.30 28.82 9.67
CA GLY A 414 11.39 29.86 9.19
C GLY A 414 9.93 29.71 9.60
N LEU A 415 9.63 29.16 10.78
CA LEU A 415 8.40 29.54 11.49
C LEU A 415 8.74 30.77 12.34
N ILE A 416 8.77 31.95 11.71
CA ILE A 416 8.78 33.21 12.45
C ILE A 416 7.34 33.42 12.96
N VAL A 417 7.12 33.15 14.24
CA VAL A 417 6.03 33.81 14.97
C VAL A 417 6.57 35.19 15.35
N GLU A 418 6.36 36.17 14.48
CA GLU A 418 6.21 37.55 14.93
C GLU A 418 4.78 37.66 15.43
N LYS A 419 4.60 37.79 16.75
CA LYS A 419 3.35 38.30 17.29
C LYS A 419 3.53 39.79 17.54
N ALA A 420 2.60 40.55 16.99
CA ALA A 420 2.49 41.99 17.13
C ALA A 420 2.36 42.45 18.60
N ARG A 421 3.01 43.61 18.85
CA ARG A 421 3.13 44.43 20.07
C ARG A 421 4.09 43.96 21.15
#